data_AF-A0A5J6XSS1-F1
#
_entry.id   AF-A0A5J6XSS1-F1
#
_cell.length_a   1.000
_cell.length_b   1.000
_cell.length_c   1.000
_cell.angle_alpha   90.00
_cell.angle_beta   90.00
_cell.angle_gamma   90.00
#
_symmetry.space_group_name_H-M   'P 1'
#
loop_
_entity.id
_entity.type
_entity.pdbx_description
1 polymer ?
#
loop_
_entity_poly.entity_id
_entity_poly.type
_entity_poly.pdbx_seq_one_letter_code
_entity_poly.pdbx_strand_id
1 'polypeptide(L)'
;MVLSQFLLPILLLVFFYFILIRPQQKRQKATEQMQAALQRGDKVVTIGGLHGTVDSINEGTVIIKSPDGSRLTFDRRSVSQVVEKKESPVTTTKED
;
A
#
# COMPACT_ATOMS: atom_id res chain seq x y z
N MET A 1 -36.37 30.48 10.23
CA MET A 1 -35.12 31.27 10.29
C MET A 1 -33.89 30.44 10.70
N VAL A 2 -34.01 29.42 11.57
CA VAL A 2 -32.88 28.55 11.97
C VAL A 2 -32.46 27.50 10.92
N LEU A 3 -33.36 27.00 10.07
CA LEU A 3 -33.04 25.96 9.08
C LEU A 3 -32.01 26.42 8.02
N SER A 4 -32.04 27.71 7.64
CA SER A 4 -31.08 28.30 6.70
C SER A 4 -29.68 28.47 7.31
N GLN A 5 -29.56 28.59 8.63
CA GLN A 5 -28.27 28.77 9.32
C GLN A 5 -27.48 27.47 9.43
N PHE A 6 -28.16 26.32 9.42
CA PHE A 6 -27.52 25.00 9.38
C PHE A 6 -27.17 24.53 7.95
N LEU A 7 -27.71 25.17 6.91
CA LEU A 7 -27.44 24.79 5.52
C LEU A 7 -25.97 25.00 5.14
N LEU A 8 -25.38 26.12 5.57
CA LEU A 8 -23.97 26.45 5.31
C LEU A 8 -22.98 25.47 5.99
N PRO A 9 -23.08 25.15 7.29
CA PRO A 9 -22.18 24.18 7.92
C PRO A 9 -22.40 22.75 7.43
N ILE A 10 -23.62 22.33 7.11
CA ILE A 10 -23.89 21.00 6.55
C ILE A 10 -23.24 20.84 5.17
N LEU A 11 -23.34 21.86 4.30
CA LEU A 11 -22.70 21.84 2.99
C LEU A 11 -21.18 21.74 3.09
N LEU A 12 -20.58 22.49 4.02
CA LEU A 12 -19.14 22.47 4.27
C LEU A 12 -18.69 21.10 4.83
N LEU A 13 -19.46 20.51 5.76
CA LEU A 13 -19.19 19.18 6.30
C LEU A 13 -19.19 18.10 5.20
N VAL A 14 -20.18 18.13 4.31
CA VAL A 14 -20.27 17.21 3.17
C VAL A 14 -19.12 17.41 2.20
N PHE A 15 -18.75 18.66 1.92
CA PHE A 15 -17.63 18.99 1.03
C PHE A 15 -16.29 18.50 1.58
N PHE A 16 -15.97 18.77 2.84
CA PHE A 16 -14.75 18.29 3.50
C PHE A 16 -14.72 16.76 3.63
N TYR A 17 -15.87 16.13 3.95
CA TYR A 17 -16.00 14.67 4.00
C TYR A 17 -15.69 14.03 2.65
N PHE A 18 -16.24 14.59 1.56
CA PHE A 18 -16.02 14.05 0.22
C PHE A 18 -14.56 14.18 -0.23
N ILE A 19 -13.90 15.29 0.13
CA ILE A 19 -12.49 15.54 -0.18
C ILE A 19 -11.55 14.62 0.59
N LEU A 20 -11.84 14.28 1.85
CA LEU A 20 -10.99 13.40 2.67
C LEU A 20 -11.20 11.91 2.40
N ILE A 21 -12.43 11.48 2.10
CA ILE A 21 -12.73 10.05 1.94
C ILE A 21 -12.22 9.47 0.61
N ARG A 22 -12.26 10.28 -0.46
CA ARG A 22 -11.78 9.88 -1.79
C ARG A 22 -10.26 9.56 -1.83
N PRO A 23 -9.35 10.39 -1.27
CA PRO A 23 -7.94 10.08 -1.22
C PRO A 23 -7.64 8.88 -0.31
N GLN A 24 -8.40 8.70 0.77
CA GLN A 24 -8.21 7.54 1.65
C GLN A 24 -8.57 6.22 0.97
N GLN A 25 -9.67 6.18 0.23
CA GLN A 25 -10.05 5.01 -0.57
C GLN A 25 -9.03 4.71 -1.67
N LYS A 26 -8.49 5.73 -2.33
CA LYS A 26 -7.43 5.56 -3.34
C LYS A 26 -6.17 4.92 -2.75
N ARG A 27 -5.74 5.37 -1.56
CA ARG A 27 -4.57 4.81 -0.87
C ARG A 27 -4.78 3.35 -0.49
N GLN A 28 -5.93 3.02 0.10
CA GLN A 28 -6.27 1.63 0.46
C GLN A 28 -6.26 0.71 -0.76
N LYS A 29 -6.94 1.11 -1.84
CA LYS A 29 -6.97 0.34 -3.10
C LYS A 29 -5.57 0.17 -3.71
N ALA A 30 -4.73 1.21 -3.67
CA ALA A 30 -3.35 1.12 -4.16
C ALA A 30 -2.52 0.12 -3.35
N THR A 31 -2.65 0.14 -2.02
CA THR A 31 -1.98 -0.83 -1.13
C THR A 31 -2.47 -2.26 -1.40
N GLU A 32 -3.77 -2.47 -1.55
CA GLU A 32 -4.34 -3.78 -1.89
C GLU A 32 -3.87 -4.29 -3.26
N GLN A 33 -3.81 -3.41 -4.27
CA GLN A 33 -3.30 -3.76 -5.61
C GLN A 33 -1.81 -4.09 -5.59
N MET A 34 -1.00 -3.33 -4.85
CA MET A 34 0.42 -3.61 -4.69
C MET A 34 0.63 -4.97 -4.01
N GLN A 35 -0.13 -5.25 -2.95
CA GLN A 35 -0.13 -6.54 -2.30
C GLN A 35 -0.57 -7.65 -3.27
N ALA A 36 -1.62 -7.42 -4.06
CA ALA A 36 -2.12 -8.34 -5.10
C ALA A 36 -1.04 -8.68 -6.15
N ALA A 37 -0.19 -7.71 -6.48
CA ALA A 37 0.86 -7.82 -7.50
C ALA A 37 2.19 -8.41 -7.01
N LEU A 38 2.31 -8.77 -5.72
CA LEU A 38 3.51 -9.39 -5.16
C LEU A 38 3.84 -10.72 -5.83
N GLN A 39 5.12 -10.92 -6.14
CA GLN A 39 5.66 -12.13 -6.74
C GLN A 39 6.85 -12.68 -5.95
N ARG A 40 7.16 -13.96 -6.16
CA ARG A 40 8.36 -14.59 -5.57
C ARG A 40 9.61 -13.96 -6.18
N GLY A 41 10.54 -13.57 -5.32
CA GLY A 41 11.78 -12.89 -5.70
C GLY A 41 11.72 -11.37 -5.62
N ASP A 42 10.56 -10.77 -5.32
CA ASP A 42 10.47 -9.33 -5.11
C ASP A 42 11.19 -8.92 -3.83
N LYS A 43 11.92 -7.81 -3.88
CA LYS A 43 12.46 -7.17 -2.67
C LYS A 43 11.39 -6.26 -2.09
N VAL A 44 11.09 -6.47 -0.82
CA VAL A 44 9.99 -5.79 -0.13
C VAL A 44 10.46 -5.20 1.19
N VAL A 45 9.75 -4.17 1.62
CA VAL A 45 9.87 -3.59 2.95
C VAL A 45 8.54 -3.78 3.67
N THR A 46 8.61 -4.42 4.83
CA THR A 46 7.42 -4.57 5.69
C THR A 46 7.11 -3.27 6.43
N ILE A 47 5.92 -3.17 7.02
CA ILE A 47 5.51 -2.00 7.82
C ILE A 47 6.49 -1.74 8.98
N GLY A 48 7.12 -2.78 9.53
CA GLY A 48 8.13 -2.67 10.58
C GLY A 48 9.52 -2.26 10.10
N GLY A 49 9.70 -1.94 8.81
CA GLY A 49 10.99 -1.59 8.24
C GLY A 49 11.91 -2.78 7.99
N LEU A 50 11.40 -4.02 7.96
CA LEU A 50 12.20 -5.18 7.59
C LEU A 50 12.39 -5.19 6.08
N HIS A 51 13.65 -5.13 5.64
CA HIS A 51 14.04 -5.34 4.25
C HIS A 51 14.28 -6.83 4.03
N GLY A 52 13.63 -7.39 3.02
CA GLY A 52 13.80 -8.80 2.69
C GLY A 52 13.36 -9.13 1.27
N THR A 53 13.49 -10.40 0.90
CA THR A 53 13.05 -10.91 -0.40
C THR A 53 11.90 -11.89 -0.20
N VAL A 54 10.87 -11.80 -1.03
CA VAL A 54 9.75 -12.74 -1.01
C VAL A 54 10.23 -14.10 -1.49
N ASP A 55 10.17 -15.09 -0.62
CA ASP A 55 10.58 -16.47 -0.91
C ASP A 55 9.39 -17.31 -1.38
N SER A 56 8.25 -17.19 -0.71
CA SER A 56 7.00 -17.82 -1.16
C SER A 56 5.79 -16.98 -0.76
N ILE A 57 4.69 -17.17 -1.50
CA ILE A 57 3.41 -16.50 -1.30
C ILE A 57 2.36 -17.59 -1.18
N ASN A 58 1.55 -17.50 -0.13
CA ASN A 58 0.38 -18.33 0.13
C ASN A 58 -0.89 -17.45 0.15
N GLU A 59 -2.05 -18.06 0.33
CA GLU A 59 -3.32 -17.33 0.45
C GLU A 59 -3.35 -16.54 1.76
N GLY A 60 -3.11 -15.24 1.67
CA GLY A 60 -3.15 -14.31 2.81
C GLY A 60 -1.81 -14.10 3.53
N THR A 61 -0.84 -14.98 3.36
CA THR A 61 0.49 -14.90 4.00
C THR A 61 1.63 -14.94 2.99
N VAL A 62 2.76 -14.34 3.35
CA VAL A 62 3.99 -14.28 2.55
C VAL A 62 5.18 -14.68 3.42
N ILE A 63 6.05 -15.52 2.88
CA ILE A 63 7.31 -15.88 3.53
C ILE A 63 8.38 -14.94 2.99
N ILE A 64 8.95 -14.14 3.88
CA ILE A 64 10.00 -13.18 3.57
C ILE A 64 11.32 -13.73 4.12
N LYS A 65 12.34 -13.76 3.27
CA LYS A 65 13.70 -14.11 3.65
C LYS A 65 14.46 -12.84 4.02
N SER A 66 14.94 -12.79 5.25
CA SER A 66 15.87 -11.77 5.74
C SER A 66 17.25 -11.94 5.08
N PRO A 67 18.06 -10.87 4.92
CA PRO A 67 19.46 -10.98 4.50
C PRO A 67 20.26 -11.99 5.34
N ASP A 68 19.93 -12.12 6.63
CA ASP A 68 20.59 -13.05 7.57
C ASP A 68 20.20 -14.53 7.35
N GLY A 69 19.37 -14.83 6.34
CA GLY A 69 18.96 -16.18 5.99
C GLY A 69 17.70 -16.68 6.70
N SER A 70 17.23 -15.97 7.73
CA SER A 70 15.98 -16.28 8.43
C SER A 70 14.76 -16.15 7.51
N ARG A 71 13.86 -17.14 7.56
CA ARG A 71 12.57 -17.13 6.87
C ARG A 71 11.48 -16.79 7.87
N LEU A 72 10.75 -15.71 7.61
CA LEU A 72 9.72 -15.21 8.50
C LEU A 72 8.40 -15.15 7.73
N THR A 73 7.34 -15.66 8.34
CA THR A 73 5.99 -15.58 7.79
C THR A 73 5.36 -14.27 8.23
N PHE A 74 4.91 -13.48 7.26
CA PHE A 74 4.17 -12.26 7.47
C PHE A 74 2.81 -12.35 6.79
N ASP A 75 1.85 -11.56 7.24
CA ASP A 75 0.64 -11.36 6.47
C ASP A 75 0.98 -10.59 5.20
N ARG A 76 0.27 -10.91 4.12
CA ARG A 76 0.38 -10.17 2.86
C ARG A 76 0.11 -8.67 3.07
N ARG A 77 -0.77 -8.35 4.03
CA ARG A 77 -1.11 -6.98 4.44
C ARG A 77 0.04 -6.23 5.12
N SER A 78 1.03 -6.93 5.64
CA SER A 78 2.17 -6.35 6.34
C SER A 78 3.26 -5.85 5.39
N VAL A 79 3.12 -6.05 4.07
CA VAL A 79 4.02 -5.48 3.07
C VAL A 79 3.61 -4.02 2.82
N SER A 80 4.53 -3.11 3.11
CA SER A 80 4.33 -1.66 2.98
C SER A 80 4.72 -1.19 1.58
N GLN A 81 5.84 -1.67 1.07
CA GLN A 81 6.40 -1.24 -0.21
C GLN A 81 7.16 -2.38 -0.89
N VAL A 82 7.09 -2.40 -2.22
CA VAL A 82 7.99 -3.20 -3.07
C VAL A 82 9.12 -2.29 -3.53
N VAL A 83 10.35 -2.64 -3.17
CA VAL A 83 11.56 -1.86 -3.50
C VAL A 83 12.07 -2.24 -4.88
N GLU A 84 12.03 -3.53 -5.22
CA GLU A 84 12.47 -4.04 -6.50
C GLU A 84 11.54 -5.17 -6.91
N LYS A 85 10.72 -4.91 -7.94
CA LYS A 85 9.83 -5.90 -8.53
C LYS A 85 10.64 -6.65 -9.58
N LYS A 86 10.67 -7.99 -9.51
CA LYS A 86 11.45 -8.79 -10.46
C LYS A 86 10.68 -8.95 -11.79
N GLU A 87 10.67 -7.89 -12.59
CA GLU A 87 10.43 -7.91 -14.03
C GLU A 87 11.71 -7.41 -14.72
N SER A 88 12.12 -8.09 -15.80
CA SER A 88 13.22 -7.72 -16.69
C SER A 88 13.10 -6.25 -17.19
N PRO A 89 14.19 -5.62 -17.66
CA PRO A 89 14.46 -4.18 -17.55
C PRO A 89 13.51 -3.29 -18.38
N VAL A 90 13.59 -1.96 -18.13
CA VAL A 90 12.96 -0.79 -18.82
C VAL A 90 11.87 -0.18 -17.89
N THR A 91 12.00 1.02 -17.29
CA THR A 91 12.65 2.28 -17.71
C THR A 91 13.04 3.12 -16.49
N THR A 92 14.28 3.61 -16.50
CA THR A 92 14.67 4.87 -15.86
C THR A 92 14.03 6.04 -16.58
N THR A 93 13.20 6.81 -15.88
CA THR A 93 12.93 8.23 -16.18
C THR A 93 12.94 8.88 -14.80
N LYS A 94 14.07 9.37 -14.25
CA LYS A 94 14.77 10.61 -14.62
C LYS A 94 13.96 11.46 -15.61
N GLU A 95 13.23 12.42 -15.08
CA GLU A 95 12.96 13.66 -15.81
C GLU A 95 13.28 14.82 -14.87
N ASP A 96 14.04 15.76 -15.45
CA ASP A 96 14.63 16.97 -14.89
C ASP A 96 13.59 18.01 -14.42
#